data_AF-A0A3M2CXS0-F1
#
_entry.id   AF-A0A3M2CXS0-F1
#
_cell.length_a   1.000
_cell.length_b   1.000
_cell.length_c   1.000
_cell.angle_alpha   90.00
_cell.angle_beta   90.00
_cell.angle_gamma   90.00
#
_symmetry.space_group_name_H-M   'P 1'
#
loop_
_entity.id
_entity.type
_entity.pdbx_description
1 polymer ?
#
loop_
_entity_poly.entity_id
_entity_poly.type
_entity_poly.pdbx_seq_one_letter_code
_entity_poly.pdbx_strand_id
1 'polypeptide(L)'
;MSSDPAKERQKSQVVLSNEGETERVRQILRYESPEGEPAHPELTRAGIMLMIVASAALVVLIAAVVALVWSLAAGSVVLVFGMGLACIGNPVIWAAIMRMGEREDADRRAADA
;
A
#
# COMPACT_ATOMS: atom_id res chain seq x y z
N MET A 1 -21.51 -37.33 3.50
CA MET A 1 -20.76 -36.17 4.03
C MET A 1 -21.63 -35.54 5.09
N SER A 2 -21.37 -35.84 6.37
CA SER A 2 -22.14 -35.34 7.52
C SER A 2 -21.47 -34.06 8.02
N SER A 3 -22.17 -32.94 7.91
CA SER A 3 -21.72 -31.66 8.45
C SER A 3 -21.96 -31.64 9.95
N ASP A 4 -20.87 -31.71 10.71
CA ASP A 4 -20.87 -31.72 12.17
C ASP A 4 -21.32 -30.35 12.72
N PRO A 5 -22.46 -30.26 13.43
CA PRO A 5 -23.03 -28.99 13.91
C PRO A 5 -22.12 -28.27 14.93
N ALA A 6 -21.13 -28.96 15.50
CA ALA A 6 -20.13 -28.33 16.35
C ALA A 6 -19.19 -27.39 15.58
N LYS A 7 -18.88 -27.69 14.31
CA LYS A 7 -17.98 -26.87 13.48
C LYS A 7 -18.62 -25.56 13.03
N GLU A 8 -19.93 -25.52 12.81
CA GLU A 8 -20.64 -24.28 12.45
C GLU A 8 -20.68 -23.29 13.61
N ARG A 9 -20.84 -23.76 14.86
CA ARG A 9 -20.83 -22.88 16.04
C ARG A 9 -19.47 -22.23 16.28
N GLN A 10 -18.38 -23.01 16.11
CA GLN A 10 -17.03 -22.47 16.21
C GLN A 10 -16.75 -21.42 15.13
N LYS A 11 -17.19 -21.68 13.89
CA LYS A 11 -16.97 -20.75 12.78
C LYS A 11 -17.70 -19.42 12.97
N SER A 12 -18.95 -19.45 13.44
CA SER A 12 -19.72 -18.23 13.73
C SER A 12 -19.13 -17.43 14.90
N GLN A 13 -18.58 -18.08 15.92
CA GLN A 13 -17.97 -17.39 17.06
C GLN A 13 -16.65 -16.70 16.68
N VAL A 14 -15.86 -17.29 15.78
CA VAL A 14 -14.62 -16.68 15.27
C VAL A 14 -14.89 -15.49 14.36
N VAL A 15 -15.95 -15.53 13.54
CA VAL A 15 -16.35 -14.41 12.69
C VAL A 15 -16.80 -13.20 13.53
N LEU A 16 -17.60 -13.42 14.57
CA LEU A 16 -18.06 -12.37 15.47
C LEU A 16 -16.92 -11.73 16.30
N SER A 17 -15.88 -12.52 16.63
CA SER A 17 -14.68 -12.00 17.31
C SER A 17 -13.88 -11.05 16.41
N ASN A 18 -13.70 -11.41 15.13
CA ASN A 18 -12.94 -10.60 14.18
C ASN A 18 -13.65 -9.29 13.80
N GLU A 19 -14.98 -9.29 13.69
CA GLU A 19 -15.75 -8.07 13.40
C GLU A 19 -15.61 -7.04 14.53
N GLY A 20 -15.64 -7.49 15.79
CA GLY A 20 -15.47 -6.62 16.96
C GLY A 20 -14.07 -6.00 17.07
N GLU A 21 -13.02 -6.75 16.75
CA GLU A 21 -11.65 -6.22 16.73
C GLU A 21 -11.45 -5.21 15.60
N THR A 22 -11.99 -5.48 14.41
CA THR A 22 -11.91 -4.57 13.26
C THR A 22 -12.62 -3.24 13.55
N GLU A 23 -13.78 -3.28 14.22
CA GLU A 23 -14.55 -2.08 14.61
C GLU A 23 -13.81 -1.24 15.67
N ARG A 24 -13.15 -1.89 16.65
CA ARG A 24 -12.35 -1.21 17.68
C ARG A 24 -11.12 -0.52 17.08
N VAL A 25 -10.40 -1.20 16.20
CA VAL A 25 -9.24 -0.63 15.50
C VAL A 25 -9.68 0.59 14.66
N ARG A 26 -10.83 0.51 13.99
CA ARG A 26 -11.42 1.62 13.23
C ARG A 26 -11.80 2.81 14.12
N GLN A 27 -12.33 2.57 15.32
CA GLN A 27 -12.67 3.65 16.27
C GLN A 27 -11.43 4.35 16.84
N ILE A 28 -10.38 3.61 17.15
CA ILE A 28 -9.12 4.18 17.67
C ILE A 28 -8.45 5.05 16.59
N LEU A 29 -8.35 4.55 15.36
CA LEU A 29 -7.79 5.29 14.22
C LEU A 29 -8.52 6.61 13.91
N ARG A 30 -9.83 6.68 14.15
CA ARG A 30 -10.63 7.91 13.95
C ARG A 30 -10.36 9.01 14.97
N TYR A 31 -9.92 8.66 16.18
CA TYR A 31 -9.67 9.63 17.24
C TYR A 31 -8.25 10.20 17.19
N GLU A 32 -7.26 9.44 16.73
CA GLU A 32 -5.85 9.84 16.72
C GLU A 32 -5.41 10.57 15.44
N SER A 33 -6.05 10.32 14.29
CA SER A 33 -5.70 11.02 13.05
C SER A 33 -6.95 11.27 12.20
N PRO A 34 -7.53 12.49 12.22
CA PRO A 34 -8.62 12.85 11.31
C PRO A 34 -8.20 12.80 9.82
N GLU A 35 -6.90 12.72 9.52
CA GLU A 35 -6.36 12.47 8.17
C GLU A 35 -6.02 10.99 7.89
N GLY A 36 -6.16 10.12 8.90
CA GLY A 36 -5.78 8.70 8.88
C GLY A 36 -6.80 7.78 8.23
N GLU A 37 -7.96 8.28 7.79
CA GLU A 37 -8.83 7.50 6.92
C GLU A 37 -8.08 7.27 5.59
N PRO A 38 -7.87 6.01 5.18
CA PRO A 38 -7.22 5.73 3.90
C PRO A 38 -8.07 6.38 2.80
N ALA A 39 -7.44 7.28 2.01
CA ALA A 39 -8.13 8.02 0.94
C ALA A 39 -8.99 7.11 0.04
N HIS A 40 -8.59 5.84 -0.09
CA HIS A 40 -9.49 4.76 -0.51
C HIS A 40 -9.26 3.48 0.31
N PRO A 41 -10.31 2.83 0.84
CA PRO A 41 -10.19 1.56 1.56
C PRO A 41 -9.68 0.40 0.68
N GLU A 42 -9.70 0.56 -0.64
CA GLU A 42 -9.24 -0.44 -1.62
C GLU A 42 -7.73 -0.40 -1.87
N LEU A 43 -7.02 0.65 -1.41
CA LEU A 43 -5.58 0.80 -1.59
C LEU A 43 -4.82 -0.13 -0.63
N THR A 44 -4.69 -1.38 -1.07
CA THR A 44 -3.87 -2.40 -0.43
C THR A 44 -2.37 -2.11 -0.61
N ARG A 45 -1.53 -2.61 0.31
CA ARG A 45 -0.06 -2.52 0.19
C ARG A 45 0.44 -3.06 -1.16
N ALA A 46 -0.20 -4.12 -1.65
CA ALA A 46 0.05 -4.69 -2.96
C ALA A 46 -0.29 -3.72 -4.10
N GLY A 47 -1.41 -2.99 -4.01
CA GLY A 47 -1.81 -1.98 -5.00
C GLY A 47 -0.80 -0.83 -5.10
N ILE A 48 -0.31 -0.34 -3.96
CA ILE A 48 0.73 0.70 -3.92
C ILE A 48 2.04 0.19 -4.55
N MET A 49 2.48 -1.03 -4.19
CA MET A 49 3.66 -1.65 -4.78
C MET A 49 3.52 -1.81 -6.29
N LEU A 50 2.36 -2.28 -6.77
CA LEU A 50 2.09 -2.45 -8.20
C LEU A 50 2.12 -1.12 -8.94
N MET A 51 1.60 -0.05 -8.33
CA MET A 51 1.65 1.30 -8.90
C MET A 51 3.09 1.83 -9.02
N ILE A 52 3.94 1.56 -8.01
CA ILE A 52 5.36 1.92 -8.05
C ILE A 52 6.07 1.13 -9.17
N VAL A 53 5.86 -0.18 -9.23
CA VAL A 53 6.47 -1.04 -10.27
C VAL A 53 6.00 -0.63 -11.67
N ALA A 54 4.71 -0.34 -11.84
CA ALA A 54 4.16 0.10 -13.12
C ALA A 54 4.72 1.45 -13.56
N SER A 55 4.88 2.40 -12.64
CA SER A 55 5.46 3.71 -12.96
C SER A 55 6.95 3.60 -13.31
N ALA A 56 7.72 2.78 -12.59
CA ALA A 56 9.12 2.50 -12.92
C ALA A 56 9.25 1.82 -14.30
N ALA A 57 8.41 0.82 -14.58
CA ALA A 57 8.38 0.13 -15.87
C ALA A 57 8.08 1.09 -17.03
N LEU A 58 7.14 2.02 -16.84
CA LEU A 58 6.81 3.04 -17.83
C LEU A 58 8.00 3.98 -18.12
N VAL A 59 8.72 4.41 -17.07
CA VAL A 59 9.94 5.24 -17.23
C VAL A 59 11.01 4.49 -18.02
N VAL A 60 11.25 3.21 -17.70
CA VAL A 60 12.22 2.37 -18.42
C VAL A 60 11.84 2.23 -19.90
N LEU A 61 10.55 2.01 -20.18
CA LEU A 61 10.04 1.91 -21.55
C LEU A 61 10.31 3.19 -22.34
N ILE A 62 9.99 4.35 -21.76
CA ILE A 62 10.22 5.65 -22.40
C ILE A 62 11.71 5.87 -22.63
N ALA A 63 12.55 5.61 -21.64
CA ALA A 63 14.00 5.72 -21.76
C ALA A 63 14.57 4.82 -22.87
N ALA A 64 14.06 3.60 -23.00
CA ALA A 64 14.46 2.68 -24.07
C ALA A 64 14.07 3.21 -25.47
N VAL A 65 12.85 3.75 -25.62
CA VAL A 65 12.43 4.38 -26.88
C VAL A 65 13.32 5.58 -27.22
N VAL A 66 13.62 6.45 -26.26
CA VAL A 66 14.54 7.60 -26.43
C VAL A 66 15.93 7.11 -26.83
N ALA A 67 16.43 6.04 -26.20
CA ALA A 67 17.72 5.44 -26.49
C ALA A 67 17.83 4.96 -27.94
N LEU A 68 16.77 4.32 -28.43
CA LEU A 68 16.67 3.76 -29.79
C LEU A 68 16.53 4.84 -30.87
N VAL A 69 15.77 5.91 -30.58
CA VAL A 69 15.47 6.95 -31.58
C VAL A 69 16.58 8.00 -31.70
N TRP A 70 17.18 8.41 -30.58
CA TRP A 70 18.18 9.48 -30.57
C TRP A 70 19.59 8.99 -30.27
N SER A 71 19.82 8.47 -29.07
CA SER A 71 21.11 7.90 -28.67
C SER A 71 21.02 7.25 -27.30
N LEU A 72 21.92 6.30 -27.04
CA LEU A 72 22.04 5.65 -25.73
C LEU A 72 22.28 6.67 -24.60
N ALA A 73 23.03 7.75 -24.87
CA ALA A 73 23.28 8.82 -23.91
C ALA A 73 21.99 9.57 -23.53
N ALA A 74 21.17 9.95 -24.53
CA ALA A 74 19.88 10.61 -24.29
C ALA A 74 18.92 9.71 -23.50
N GLY A 75 18.85 8.41 -23.85
CA GLY A 75 18.04 7.44 -23.10
C GLY A 75 18.52 7.28 -21.65
N SER A 76 19.83 7.26 -21.43
CA SER A 76 20.41 7.17 -20.08
C SER A 76 20.06 8.37 -19.21
N VAL A 77 20.09 9.59 -19.77
CA VAL A 77 19.67 10.81 -19.07
C VAL A 77 18.19 10.72 -18.70
N VAL A 78 17.32 10.33 -19.64
CA VAL A 78 15.89 10.17 -19.37
C VAL A 78 15.62 9.11 -18.30
N LEU A 79 16.37 8.00 -18.31
CA LEU A 79 16.26 6.97 -17.28
C LEU A 79 16.60 7.52 -15.89
N VAL A 80 17.75 8.18 -15.74
CA VAL A 80 18.23 8.69 -14.45
C VAL A 80 17.30 9.77 -13.91
N PHE A 81 16.96 10.77 -14.74
CA PHE A 81 16.08 11.85 -14.31
C PHE A 81 14.64 11.39 -14.15
N GLY A 82 14.14 10.53 -15.05
CA GLY A 82 12.79 9.99 -14.99
C GLY A 82 12.59 9.10 -13.77
N MET A 83 13.56 8.25 -13.43
CA MET A 83 13.50 7.43 -12.22
C MET A 83 13.63 8.28 -10.95
N GLY A 84 14.53 9.28 -10.96
CA GLY A 84 14.64 10.26 -9.89
C GLY A 84 13.32 11.00 -9.65
N LEU A 85 12.64 11.46 -10.71
CA LEU A 85 11.33 12.10 -10.62
C LEU A 85 10.23 11.14 -10.17
N ALA A 86 10.22 9.91 -10.68
CA ALA A 86 9.23 8.92 -10.29
C ALA A 86 9.34 8.55 -8.80
N CYS A 87 10.56 8.46 -8.26
CA CYS A 87 10.79 8.13 -6.85
C CYS A 87 10.66 9.35 -5.91
N ILE A 88 11.26 10.48 -6.26
CA ILE A 88 11.39 11.65 -5.36
C ILE A 88 10.22 12.61 -5.56
N GLY A 89 9.80 12.82 -6.80
CA GLY A 89 8.80 13.82 -7.17
C GLY A 89 7.35 13.34 -7.12
N ASN A 90 7.10 12.07 -6.78
CA ASN A 90 5.74 11.55 -6.69
C ASN A 90 5.17 11.74 -5.27
N PRO A 91 4.31 12.75 -5.03
CA PRO A 91 3.75 13.00 -3.71
C PRO A 91 2.89 11.83 -3.21
N VAL A 92 2.36 11.00 -4.11
CA VAL A 92 1.58 9.81 -3.73
C VAL A 92 2.47 8.74 -3.09
N ILE A 93 3.72 8.58 -3.55
CA ILE A 93 4.65 7.63 -2.94
C ILE A 93 5.06 8.11 -1.55
N TRP A 94 5.34 9.41 -1.40
CA TRP A 94 5.65 10.00 -0.10
C TRP A 94 4.48 9.88 0.89
N ALA A 95 3.27 10.18 0.46
CA ALA A 95 2.07 10.00 1.27
C ALA A 95 1.85 8.53 1.65
N ALA A 96 2.12 7.59 0.74
CA ALA A 96 2.03 6.16 1.01
C ALA A 96 3.08 5.69 2.02
N ILE A 97 4.32 6.19 1.94
CA ILE A 97 5.40 5.85 2.87
C ILE A 97 5.09 6.39 4.28
N MET A 98 4.68 7.66 4.39
CA MET A 98 4.27 8.27 5.66
C MET A 98 3.15 7.45 6.32
N ARG A 99 2.13 7.07 5.55
CA ARG A 99 1.01 6.26 6.03
C ARG A 99 1.38 4.81 6.38
N MET A 100 2.44 4.24 5.78
CA MET A 100 2.94 2.92 6.21
C MET A 100 3.64 3.01 7.57
N GLY A 101 4.39 4.08 7.82
CA GLY A 101 5.03 4.32 9.12
C GLY A 101 4.00 4.44 10.25
N GLU A 102 2.92 5.20 10.01
CA GLU A 102 1.82 5.35 10.97
C GLU A 102 1.14 4.02 11.33
N ARG A 103 1.01 3.09 10.36
CA ARG A 103 0.45 1.75 10.61
C ARG A 103 1.39 0.86 11.42
N GLU A 104 2.68 0.85 11.11
CA GLU A 104 3.66 0.06 11.86
C GLU A 104 3.81 0.55 13.31
N ASP A 105 3.72 1.85 13.54
CA ASP A 105 3.75 2.43 14.89
C ASP A 105 2.47 2.10 15.67
N ALA A 106 1.30 2.12 15.02
CA ALA A 106 0.04 1.71 15.64
C ALA A 106 0.05 0.22 16.00
N ASP A 107 0.52 -0.65 15.10
CA ASP A 107 0.63 -2.09 15.35
C ASP A 107 1.61 -2.41 16.49
N ARG A 108 2.74 -1.68 16.59
CA ARG A 108 3.66 -1.84 17.73
C ARG A 108 3.03 -1.44 19.06
N ARG A 109 2.34 -0.30 19.11
CA ARG A 109 1.66 0.14 20.34
C ARG A 109 0.55 -0.81 20.78
N ALA A 110 -0.16 -1.42 19.83
CA ALA A 110 -1.16 -2.43 20.12
C ALA A 110 -0.56 -3.76 20.59
N ALA A 111 0.66 -4.11 20.16
CA ALA A 111 1.37 -5.30 20.64
C ALA A 111 1.96 -5.12 22.06
N ASP A 112 2.26 -3.88 22.44
CA ASP A 112 2.83 -3.54 23.75
C ASP A 112 1.76 -3.25 24.85
N ALA A 113 0.48 -3.14 24.48
CA ALA A 113 -0.65 -2.82 25.37
C ALA A 113 -1.43 -4.07 25.82
#